data_AF-A0A7D9LZ97-F1
#
_entry.id   AF-A0A7D9LZ97-F1
#
_cell.length_a   1.000
_cell.length_b   1.000
_cell.length_c   1.000
_cell.angle_alpha   90.00
_cell.angle_beta   90.00
_cell.angle_gamma   90.00
#
_symmetry.space_group_name_H-M   'P 1'
#
loop_
_entity.id
_entity.type
_entity.pdbx_description
1 polymer ?
#
loop_
_entity_poly.entity_id
_entity_poly.type
_entity_poly.pdbx_seq_one_letter_code
_entity_poly.pdbx_strand_id
1 'polypeptide(L)'
;MTVTGAATRLHLLDLLKPCAVIVEEAAEIIEGQLTSVFPPTIQHLVMLGDQEQLRPRVNCYKLSTEKYLDCSMFERLINNKMPFEQLGQQCRMRDDIADLLRSLNIYKDLKTNKEILGYVRCSLLTNNRVQITESC
;
A
#
# COMPACT_ATOMS: atom_id res chain seq x y z
N MET A 1 -1.81 15.13 5.41
CA MET A 1 -3.27 15.39 5.40
C MET A 1 -3.94 14.25 4.64
N THR A 2 -5.16 13.83 4.98
CA THR A 2 -5.85 12.81 4.17
C THR A 2 -6.32 13.40 2.85
N VAL A 3 -6.50 12.59 1.81
CA VAL A 3 -6.97 13.07 0.48
C VAL A 3 -8.33 13.75 0.59
N THR A 4 -9.25 13.20 1.39
CA THR A 4 -10.54 13.85 1.70
C THR A 4 -10.35 15.21 2.37
N GLY A 5 -9.42 15.29 3.32
CA GLY A 5 -9.07 16.54 4.01
C GLY A 5 -8.47 17.59 3.08
N ALA A 6 -7.68 17.15 2.10
CA ALA A 6 -7.11 17.96 1.03
C ALA A 6 -8.20 18.49 0.08
N ALA A 7 -9.10 17.61 -0.38
CA ALA A 7 -10.23 17.97 -1.24
C ALA A 7 -11.20 18.96 -0.58
N THR A 8 -11.36 18.87 0.74
CA THR A 8 -12.17 19.86 1.49
C THR A 8 -11.49 21.22 1.62
N ARG A 9 -10.15 21.28 1.48
CA ARG A 9 -9.33 22.47 1.73
C ARG A 9 -8.45 22.83 0.54
N LEU A 10 -9.00 22.75 -0.67
CA LEU A 10 -8.28 23.08 -1.91
C LEU A 10 -7.66 24.48 -1.88
N HIS A 11 -8.35 25.46 -1.28
CA HIS A 11 -7.84 26.82 -1.10
C HIS A 11 -6.47 26.88 -0.39
N LEU A 12 -6.18 25.95 0.54
CA LEU A 12 -4.87 25.89 1.18
C LEU A 12 -3.80 25.39 0.23
N LEU A 13 -4.11 24.42 -0.63
CA LEU A 13 -3.19 23.90 -1.63
C LEU A 13 -2.90 24.96 -2.71
N ASP A 14 -3.91 25.73 -3.10
CA ASP A 14 -3.77 26.86 -4.04
C ASP A 14 -2.90 27.98 -3.47
N LEU A 15 -2.98 28.22 -2.15
CA LEU A 15 -2.15 29.20 -1.47
C LEU A 15 -0.71 28.70 -1.26
N LEU A 16 -0.55 27.45 -0.84
CA LEU A 16 0.74 26.83 -0.55
C LEU A 16 1.57 26.56 -1.82
N LYS A 17 0.90 26.24 -2.94
CA LYS A 17 1.54 25.94 -4.23
C LYS A 17 2.68 24.91 -4.10
N PRO A 18 2.41 23.72 -3.54
CA PRO A 18 3.44 22.70 -3.38
C PRO A 18 4.03 22.32 -4.73
N CYS A 19 5.36 22.19 -4.78
CA CYS A 19 6.10 21.67 -5.93
C CYS A 19 6.30 20.15 -5.86
N ALA A 20 6.19 19.56 -4.66
CA ALA A 20 6.35 18.13 -4.44
C ALA A 20 5.20 17.59 -3.60
N VAL A 21 4.67 16.42 -3.97
CA VAL A 21 3.60 15.72 -3.26
C VAL A 21 3.99 14.26 -3.06
N ILE A 22 3.81 13.79 -1.81
CA ILE A 22 3.97 12.39 -1.43
C ILE A 22 2.60 11.86 -1.06
N VAL A 23 2.21 10.74 -1.66
CA VAL A 23 0.91 10.09 -1.44
C VAL A 23 1.17 8.70 -0.86
N GLU A 24 0.82 8.50 0.40
CA GLU A 24 0.79 7.18 1.03
C GLU A 24 -0.55 6.49 0.78
N GLU A 25 -0.57 5.16 0.87
CA GLU A 25 -1.75 4.31 0.60
C GLU A 25 -2.32 4.54 -0.82
N ALA A 26 -1.46 4.87 -1.78
CA ALA A 26 -1.87 5.28 -3.13
C ALA A 26 -2.69 4.23 -3.89
N ALA A 27 -2.51 2.94 -3.57
CA ALA A 27 -3.27 1.84 -4.13
C ALA A 27 -4.73 1.79 -3.64
N GLU A 28 -5.03 2.37 -2.47
CA GLU A 28 -6.36 2.37 -1.84
C GLU A 28 -7.16 3.66 -2.11
N ILE A 29 -6.58 4.62 -2.84
CA ILE A 29 -7.21 5.90 -3.15
C ILE A 29 -7.87 5.88 -4.53
N ILE A 30 -9.11 6.35 -4.62
CA ILE A 30 -9.82 6.53 -5.89
C ILE A 30 -9.12 7.62 -6.71
N GLU A 31 -8.78 7.33 -7.97
CA GLU A 31 -8.08 8.25 -8.87
C GLU A 31 -8.73 9.64 -8.97
N GLY A 32 -10.06 9.69 -9.06
CA GLY A 32 -10.80 10.96 -9.14
C GLY A 32 -10.60 11.85 -7.90
N GLN A 33 -10.46 11.25 -6.71
CA GLN A 33 -10.18 12.02 -5.50
C GLN A 33 -8.76 12.55 -5.51
N LEU A 34 -7.80 11.73 -5.95
CA LEU A 34 -6.40 12.11 -5.96
C LEU A 34 -6.09 13.21 -7.00
N THR A 35 -6.64 13.07 -8.21
CA THR A 35 -6.49 14.08 -9.27
C THR A 35 -7.12 15.42 -8.91
N SER A 36 -8.20 15.43 -8.12
CA SER A 36 -8.85 16.67 -7.68
C SER A 36 -8.02 17.54 -6.74
N VAL A 37 -7.00 16.95 -6.08
CA VAL A 37 -6.18 17.64 -5.06
C VAL A 37 -4.80 18.01 -5.57
N PHE A 38 -4.48 17.73 -6.83
CA PHE A 38 -3.19 18.07 -7.42
C PHE A 38 -3.19 19.49 -7.97
N PRO A 39 -2.49 20.45 -7.35
CA PRO A 39 -2.32 21.78 -7.93
C PRO A 39 -1.45 21.73 -9.19
N PRO A 40 -1.63 22.67 -10.13
CA PRO A 40 -0.84 22.74 -11.36
C PRO A 40 0.65 23.05 -11.13
N THR A 41 1.05 23.34 -9.88
CA THR A 41 2.42 23.67 -9.49
C THR A 41 3.28 22.44 -9.19
N ILE A 42 2.70 21.23 -9.15
CA ILE A 42 3.44 20.01 -8.86
C ILE A 42 4.49 19.75 -9.96
N GLN A 43 5.71 19.50 -9.52
CA GLN A 43 6.84 19.07 -10.34
C GLN A 43 7.24 17.62 -10.00
N HIS A 44 7.03 17.21 -8.75
CA HIS A 44 7.38 15.87 -8.27
C HIS A 44 6.18 15.21 -7.57
N LEU A 45 5.80 14.02 -8.02
CA LEU A 45 4.79 13.18 -7.40
C LEU A 45 5.43 11.84 -7.01
N VAL A 46 5.42 11.53 -5.72
CA VAL A 46 5.85 10.24 -5.18
C VAL A 46 4.63 9.51 -4.65
N MET A 47 4.39 8.30 -5.13
CA MET A 47 3.28 7.46 -4.68
C MET A 47 3.83 6.22 -4.01
N LEU A 48 3.39 5.97 -2.78
CA LEU A 48 3.70 4.80 -1.99
C LEU A 48 2.40 4.03 -1.81
N GLY A 49 2.39 2.77 -2.24
CA GLY A 49 1.21 1.93 -2.20
C GLY A 49 1.58 0.49 -2.51
N ASP A 50 0.58 -0.39 -2.42
CA ASP A 50 0.74 -1.81 -2.69
C ASP A 50 -0.43 -2.30 -3.55
N GLN A 51 -0.15 -2.61 -4.81
CA GLN A 51 -1.16 -3.07 -5.77
C GLN A 51 -1.64 -4.51 -5.52
N GLU A 52 -0.91 -5.30 -4.72
CA GLU A 52 -1.29 -6.67 -4.37
C GLU A 52 -2.20 -6.74 -3.12
N GLN A 53 -2.52 -5.58 -2.53
CA GLN A 53 -3.39 -5.45 -1.36
C GLN A 53 -4.80 -4.94 -1.72
N LEU A 54 -5.44 -4.20 -0.80
CA LEU A 54 -6.80 -3.71 -0.98
C LEU A 54 -6.85 -2.65 -2.09
N ARG A 55 -7.97 -2.69 -2.82
CA ARG A 55 -8.34 -1.67 -3.80
C ARG A 55 -9.20 -0.58 -3.15
N PRO A 56 -9.33 0.60 -3.76
CA PRO A 56 -10.24 1.65 -3.31
C PRO A 56 -11.68 1.13 -3.22
N ARG A 57 -12.37 1.49 -2.14
CA ARG A 57 -13.75 1.05 -1.90
C ARG A 57 -14.73 1.89 -2.70
N VAL A 58 -15.47 1.25 -3.61
CA VAL A 58 -16.56 1.87 -4.37
C VAL A 58 -17.89 1.26 -3.92
N ASN A 59 -18.80 2.10 -3.39
CA ASN A 59 -20.08 1.63 -2.83
C ASN A 59 -21.01 0.98 -3.87
N CYS A 60 -20.87 1.34 -5.14
CA CYS A 60 -21.67 0.77 -6.22
C CYS A 60 -20.89 -0.31 -6.96
N TYR A 61 -21.30 -1.57 -6.80
CA TYR A 61 -20.67 -2.72 -7.44
C TYR A 61 -20.54 -2.58 -8.96
N LYS A 62 -21.58 -2.05 -9.63
CA LYS A 62 -21.55 -1.82 -11.09
C LYS A 62 -20.47 -0.82 -11.49
N LEU A 63 -20.29 0.23 -10.71
CA LEU A 63 -19.25 1.23 -10.97
C LEU A 63 -17.84 0.68 -10.70
N SER A 64 -17.70 -0.19 -9.71
CA SER A 64 -16.47 -0.94 -9.45
C SER A 64 -16.12 -1.82 -10.65
N THR A 65 -17.01 -2.73 -11.04
CA THR A 65 -16.69 -3.82 -11.95
C THR A 65 -16.83 -3.47 -13.44
N GLU A 66 -17.84 -2.69 -13.82
CA GLU A 66 -18.10 -2.35 -15.23
C GLU A 66 -17.38 -1.06 -15.67
N LYS A 67 -17.00 -0.21 -14.71
CA LYS A 67 -16.34 1.08 -14.97
C LYS A 67 -14.95 1.19 -14.34
N TYR A 68 -14.48 0.16 -13.63
CA TYR A 68 -13.15 0.08 -13.04
C TYR A 68 -12.82 1.29 -12.14
N LEU A 69 -13.82 1.83 -11.43
CA LEU A 69 -13.60 2.95 -10.50
C LEU A 69 -12.84 2.56 -9.23
N ASP A 70 -12.71 1.25 -8.97
CA ASP A 70 -11.85 0.66 -7.96
C ASP A 70 -10.42 0.41 -8.48
N CYS A 71 -10.06 0.91 -9.67
CA CYS A 71 -8.68 0.95 -10.12
C CYS A 71 -8.07 2.29 -9.72
N SER A 72 -7.15 2.27 -8.76
CA SER A 72 -6.42 3.46 -8.31
C SER A 72 -5.50 4.01 -9.40
N MET A 73 -5.13 5.28 -9.29
CA MET A 73 -4.14 5.89 -10.18
C MET A 73 -2.81 5.14 -10.13
N PHE A 74 -2.43 4.67 -8.93
CA PHE A 74 -1.22 3.88 -8.71
C PHE A 74 -1.23 2.58 -9.50
N GLU A 75 -2.28 1.76 -9.36
CA GLU A 75 -2.42 0.50 -10.10
C GLU A 75 -2.45 0.77 -11.61
N ARG A 76 -3.16 1.82 -12.05
CA ARG A 76 -3.27 2.17 -13.47
C ARG A 76 -1.94 2.54 -14.10
N LEU A 77 -1.09 3.28 -13.39
CA LEU A 77 0.25 3.64 -13.87
C LEU A 77 1.15 2.41 -14.00
N ILE A 78 1.09 1.49 -13.04
CA ILE A 78 1.81 0.21 -13.11
C ILE A 78 1.33 -0.62 -14.30
N ASN A 79 0.01 -0.72 -14.50
CA ASN A 79 -0.57 -1.43 -15.64
C ASN A 79 -0.12 -0.85 -16.99
N ASN A 80 0.03 0.48 -17.05
CA ASN A 80 0.57 1.22 -18.20
C ASN A 80 2.12 1.17 -18.30
N LYS A 81 2.77 0.26 -17.57
CA LYS A 81 4.22 0.01 -17.64
C LYS A 81 5.07 1.21 -17.20
N MET A 82 4.53 2.07 -16.33
CA MET A 82 5.34 3.07 -15.65
C MET A 82 6.39 2.36 -14.77
N PRO A 83 7.67 2.79 -14.80
CA PRO A 83 8.68 2.25 -13.91
C PRO A 83 8.27 2.43 -12.45
N PHE A 84 8.40 1.36 -11.65
CA PHE A 84 8.18 1.39 -10.20
C PHE A 84 9.21 0.49 -9.53
N GLU A 85 9.44 0.74 -8.25
CA GLU A 85 10.34 -0.04 -7.41
C GLU A 85 9.55 -0.68 -6.28
N GLN A 86 9.74 -1.98 -6.06
CA GLN A 86 9.14 -2.68 -4.93
C GLN A 86 10.16 -2.79 -3.79
N LEU A 87 9.73 -2.43 -2.58
CA LEU A 87 10.56 -2.62 -1.38
C LEU A 87 10.73 -4.13 -1.10
N GLY A 88 11.98 -4.60 -1.15
CA GLY A 88 12.30 -6.02 -1.02
C GLY A 88 12.52 -6.51 0.40
N GLN A 89 12.38 -5.67 1.43
CA GLN A 89 12.65 -6.04 2.82
C GLN A 89 11.48 -5.68 3.75
N GLN A 90 11.06 -6.64 4.58
CA GLN A 90 10.02 -6.47 5.59
C GLN A 90 10.59 -6.60 7.00
N CYS A 91 10.05 -5.82 7.94
CA CYS A 91 10.56 -5.72 9.32
C CYS A 91 9.50 -6.01 10.38
N ARG A 92 8.34 -6.58 10.01
CA ARG A 92 7.19 -6.77 10.91
C ARG A 92 6.79 -8.23 11.06
N MET A 93 6.66 -8.96 9.95
CA MET A 93 6.24 -10.35 9.95
C MET A 93 7.39 -11.26 10.38
N ARG A 94 7.08 -12.31 11.13
CA ARG A 94 8.03 -13.41 11.33
C ARG A 94 8.26 -14.14 10.00
N ASP A 95 9.42 -14.76 9.87
CA ASP A 95 9.85 -15.36 8.60
C ASP A 95 8.91 -16.48 8.14
N ASP A 96 8.33 -17.24 9.08
CA ASP A 96 7.35 -18.30 8.82
C ASP A 96 6.02 -17.78 8.24
N ILE A 97 5.56 -16.61 8.67
CA ILE A 97 4.39 -15.93 8.10
C ILE A 97 4.74 -15.35 6.72
N ALA A 98 5.92 -14.75 6.59
CA ALA A 98 6.39 -14.23 5.30
C ALA A 98 6.58 -15.35 4.27
N ASP A 99 6.98 -16.55 4.70
CA ASP A 99 7.08 -17.74 3.84
C ASP A 99 5.75 -18.12 3.20
N LEU A 100 4.62 -17.91 3.88
CA LEU A 100 3.31 -18.14 3.28
C LEU A 100 3.11 -17.22 2.07
N LEU A 101 3.40 -15.92 2.21
CA LEU A 101 3.29 -14.95 1.12
C LEU A 101 4.25 -15.24 -0.04
N ARG A 102 5.46 -15.71 0.27
CA ARG A 102 6.44 -16.18 -0.73
C ARG A 102 5.91 -17.41 -1.47
N SER A 103 5.37 -18.39 -0.75
CA SER A 103 4.86 -19.64 -1.33
C SER A 103 3.62 -19.46 -2.20
N LEU A 104 2.79 -18.45 -1.88
CA LEU A 104 1.62 -18.07 -2.67
C LEU A 104 1.95 -17.18 -3.87
N ASN A 105 3.24 -16.89 -4.11
CA ASN A 105 3.72 -15.99 -5.16
C ASN A 105 3.18 -14.55 -5.10
N ILE A 106 2.69 -14.10 -3.93
CA ILE A 106 2.22 -12.72 -3.76
C ILE A 106 3.44 -11.78 -3.67
N TYR A 107 4.42 -12.13 -2.83
CA TYR A 107 5.69 -11.38 -2.71
C TYR A 107 6.88 -12.32 -2.73
N LYS A 108 7.23 -12.81 -3.92
CA LYS A 108 8.25 -13.87 -4.11
C LYS A 108 9.62 -13.50 -3.54
N ASP A 109 10.07 -12.27 -3.76
CA ASP A 109 11.42 -11.81 -3.42
C ASP A 109 11.49 -11.06 -2.08
N LEU A 110 10.41 -11.08 -1.28
CA LEU A 110 10.34 -10.38 0.01
C LEU A 110 11.28 -11.03 1.03
N LYS A 111 12.24 -10.27 1.54
CA LYS A 111 13.22 -10.70 2.54
C LYS A 111 12.84 -10.20 3.92
N THR A 112 13.05 -11.04 4.94
CA THR A 112 12.83 -10.66 6.33
C THR A 112 14.09 -9.99 6.89
N ASN A 113 13.93 -8.80 7.49
CA ASN A 113 15.00 -8.16 8.24
C ASN A 113 15.18 -8.85 9.60
N LYS A 114 16.14 -9.78 9.67
CA LYS A 114 16.43 -10.58 10.87
C LYS A 114 17.05 -9.76 12.00
N GLU A 115 17.71 -8.63 11.70
CA GLU A 115 18.33 -7.77 12.70
C GLU A 115 17.26 -7.04 13.54
N ILE A 116 16.22 -6.55 12.88
CA ILE A 116 15.13 -5.79 13.53
C ILE A 116 14.16 -6.72 14.27
N LEU A 117 13.81 -7.85 13.67
CA LEU A 117 12.78 -8.74 14.24
C LEU A 117 13.31 -9.62 15.39
N GLY A 118 14.63 -9.77 15.51
CA GLY A 118 15.23 -10.71 16.45
C GLY A 118 14.83 -12.17 16.16
N TYR A 119 15.49 -13.10 16.85
CA TYR A 119 15.19 -14.53 16.69
C TYR A 119 14.24 -15.01 17.80
N VAL A 120 12.94 -14.73 17.67
CA VAL A 120 11.94 -15.33 18.57
C VAL A 120 11.52 -16.69 18.00
N ARG A 121 12.01 -17.75 18.66
CA ARG A 121 11.66 -19.14 18.33
C ARG A 121 10.21 -19.38 18.77
N CYS A 122 9.34 -19.60 17.80
CA CYS A 122 7.96 -19.93 18.05
C CYS A 122 7.75 -21.42 17.73
N SER A 123 7.38 -22.20 18.73
CA SER A 123 7.06 -23.63 18.60
C SER A 123 5.67 -23.89 18.00
N LEU A 124 4.97 -22.84 17.52
CA LEU A 124 3.54 -22.88 17.17
C LEU A 124 3.18 -23.59 15.85
N LEU A 125 4.14 -24.04 15.03
CA LEU A 125 3.87 -24.64 13.72
C LEU A 125 4.23 -26.13 13.62
N THR A 126 3.95 -26.90 14.68
CA THR A 126 3.79 -28.35 14.55
C THR A 126 2.37 -28.74 14.93
N ASN A 127 1.60 -29.20 13.94
CA ASN A 127 0.29 -29.87 14.09
C ASN A 127 -0.92 -29.01 14.53
N ASN A 128 -1.25 -27.91 13.83
CA ASN A 128 -2.57 -27.25 13.91
C ASN A 128 -3.10 -26.99 15.34
N ARG A 129 -2.21 -26.71 16.31
CA ARG A 129 -2.59 -26.36 17.68
C ARG A 129 -1.72 -25.21 18.16
N VAL A 130 -2.38 -24.10 18.50
CA VAL A 130 -1.73 -22.95 19.14
C VAL A 130 -1.55 -23.27 20.62
N GLN A 131 -0.31 -23.47 21.07
CA GLN A 131 0.03 -23.52 22.50
C GLN A 131 0.91 -22.31 22.82
N ILE A 132 0.34 -21.34 23.53
CA ILE A 132 1.09 -20.18 24.04
C ILE A 132 1.89 -20.68 25.24
N THR A 133 3.21 -20.81 25.11
CA THR A 133 4.10 -20.98 26.26
C THR A 133 4.74 -19.64 26.56
N GLU A 134 4.35 -19.02 27.69
CA GLU A 134 5.09 -17.91 28.28
C GLU A 134 6.47 -18.41 28.70
N SER A 135 7.53 -17.76 28.22
CA SER A 135 8.89 -17.97 28.70
C SER A 135 9.23 -16.72 29.50
N CYS A 136 9.35 -16.87 30.83
CA CYS A 136 9.98 -15.88 31.71
C CYS A 136 11.45 -15.69 31.36
#